data_AF-X1RUA4-F1
#
_entry.id   AF-X1RUA4-F1
#
_cell.length_a   1.000
_cell.length_b   1.000
_cell.length_c   1.000
_cell.angle_alpha   90.00
_cell.angle_beta   90.00
_cell.angle_gamma   90.00
#
_symmetry.space_group_name_H-M   'P 1'
#
loop_
_entity.id
_entity.type
_entity.pdbx_description
1 polymer ?
#
loop_
_entity_poly.entity_id
_entity_poly.type
_entity_poly.pdbx_seq_one_letter_code
_entity_poly.pdbx_strand_id
1 'polypeptide(L)'
;GLNSPLTYSLITKPTGMTITSATGLIKWTPKAEGNFAVVVKVSDGVLYIIQSFTIVASKLPDPPAPPPIVNYAPIITSIPGDTAIIGVAYLYDVNATDPEGDVLTYSLTKKPDDMTINSTTGLISWTPAPDQIGNNPVIVKVSDGKKATTQSFTITVKAVEPDPEIELTGIVVDPKTMTLFVGESEYIKSVTATYEIKGFGVPIPLGYCTYDLVNETVITVSNVGVVMAVGEGTADIVVSYKGKFDTVEVTVIDLVHNINQETYYHTIQVAVNEANPGDTIEVEVGTYNEAVLIDKQLTLNGSNASESIIDGEGTTAVTISANDVIVDGFTLDGGITLDDSLNTISGGTISNNIITGADNPDNPPKAENGIS
;
A
#
# COMPACT_ATOMS: atom_id res chain seq x y z
N GLY A 1 -11.40 117.36 26.77
CA GLY A 1 -10.00 116.93 26.65
C GLY A 1 -9.93 115.90 25.55
N LEU A 2 -8.94 115.99 24.67
CA LEU A 2 -8.78 115.08 23.54
C LEU A 2 -8.59 113.64 24.09
N ASN A 3 -9.54 112.74 23.78
CA ASN A 3 -9.70 111.34 24.27
C ASN A 3 -10.67 111.09 25.44
N SER A 4 -11.85 111.71 25.47
CA SER A 4 -12.97 111.11 26.21
C SER A 4 -13.35 109.76 25.55
N PRO A 5 -13.46 108.65 26.31
CA PRO A 5 -13.83 107.36 25.74
C PRO A 5 -15.26 107.41 25.18
N LEU A 6 -15.44 106.91 23.95
CA LEU A 6 -16.75 106.81 23.34
C LEU A 6 -17.57 105.69 23.98
N THR A 7 -18.85 105.96 24.19
CA THR A 7 -19.83 105.00 24.69
C THR A 7 -20.90 104.72 23.65
N TYR A 8 -21.19 103.43 23.44
CA TYR A 8 -22.13 102.93 22.45
C TYR A 8 -23.38 102.37 23.14
N SER A 9 -24.56 102.74 22.66
CA SER A 9 -25.83 102.22 23.17
C SER A 9 -26.83 102.00 22.04
N LEU A 10 -27.78 101.07 22.23
CA LEU A 10 -28.85 100.82 21.28
C LEU A 10 -30.10 101.58 21.70
N ILE A 11 -30.62 102.43 20.82
CA ILE A 11 -31.89 103.15 20.99
C ILE A 11 -33.05 102.28 20.51
N THR A 12 -32.93 101.73 19.30
CA THR A 12 -33.91 100.82 18.71
C THR A 12 -33.19 99.54 18.35
N LYS A 13 -33.74 98.39 18.77
CA LYS A 13 -33.12 97.09 18.55
C LYS A 13 -34.17 95.98 18.57
N PRO A 14 -33.97 94.88 17.82
CA PRO A 14 -34.74 93.67 18.03
C PRO A 14 -34.46 93.07 19.41
N THR A 15 -35.44 92.31 19.92
CA THR A 15 -35.32 91.59 21.19
C THR A 15 -34.08 90.70 21.20
N GLY A 16 -33.32 90.72 22.30
CA GLY A 16 -32.10 89.93 22.48
C GLY A 16 -30.84 90.52 21.86
N MET A 17 -30.93 91.58 21.05
CA MET A 17 -29.74 92.28 20.54
C MET A 17 -29.07 93.06 21.66
N THR A 18 -27.75 92.95 21.74
CA THR A 18 -26.89 93.65 22.69
C THR A 18 -25.79 94.41 21.95
N ILE A 19 -25.26 95.48 22.56
CA ILE A 19 -24.09 96.21 22.09
C ILE A 19 -23.09 96.35 23.23
N THR A 20 -21.81 96.14 22.97
CA THR A 20 -20.76 96.38 23.97
C THR A 20 -20.47 97.87 24.07
N SER A 21 -20.72 98.49 25.22
CA SER A 21 -20.66 99.95 25.37
C SER A 21 -19.29 100.56 25.07
N ALA A 22 -18.18 99.83 25.22
CA ALA A 22 -16.84 100.35 24.96
C ALA A 22 -16.38 100.17 23.50
N THR A 23 -16.94 99.20 22.77
CA THR A 23 -16.42 98.79 21.45
C THR A 23 -17.44 98.89 20.32
N GLY A 24 -18.72 99.08 20.63
CA GLY A 24 -19.78 99.09 19.64
C GLY A 24 -20.11 97.71 19.04
N LEU A 25 -19.50 96.62 19.53
CA LEU A 25 -19.76 95.29 19.00
C LEU A 25 -21.22 94.87 19.27
N ILE A 26 -21.99 94.67 18.20
CA ILE A 26 -23.37 94.18 18.27
C ILE A 26 -23.36 92.65 18.25
N LYS A 27 -24.11 92.02 19.17
CA LYS A 27 -24.38 90.58 19.17
C LYS A 27 -25.88 90.33 19.14
N TRP A 28 -26.31 89.46 18.24
CA TRP A 28 -27.72 89.12 18.09
C TRP A 28 -27.91 87.75 17.45
N THR A 29 -28.92 87.02 17.90
CA THR A 29 -29.42 85.79 17.28
C THR A 29 -30.90 86.01 16.95
N PRO A 30 -31.29 86.13 15.67
CA PRO A 30 -32.70 86.31 15.29
C PRO A 30 -33.54 85.11 15.72
N LYS A 31 -34.74 85.38 16.24
CA LYS A 31 -35.75 84.34 16.54
C LYS A 31 -36.83 84.22 15.46
N ALA A 32 -36.82 85.12 14.48
CA ALA A 32 -37.76 85.14 13.37
C ALA A 32 -37.06 85.78 12.15
N GLU A 33 -37.55 85.44 10.97
CA GLU A 33 -37.17 86.08 9.71
C GLU A 33 -37.79 87.49 9.61
N GLY A 34 -37.14 88.37 8.86
CA GLY A 34 -37.65 89.70 8.57
C GLY A 34 -36.59 90.80 8.60
N ASN A 35 -37.07 92.02 8.47
CA ASN A 35 -36.28 93.24 8.46
C ASN A 35 -36.34 93.90 9.84
N PHE A 36 -35.20 94.08 10.49
CA PHE A 36 -35.10 94.61 11.84
C PHE A 36 -34.34 95.93 11.84
N ALA A 37 -35.03 97.00 12.20
CA ALA A 37 -34.42 98.32 12.34
C ALA A 37 -33.53 98.36 13.60
N VAL A 38 -32.34 98.94 13.45
CA VAL A 38 -31.35 99.14 14.51
C VAL A 38 -30.93 100.60 14.51
N VAL A 39 -31.01 101.25 15.67
CA VAL A 39 -30.52 102.61 15.88
C VAL A 39 -29.47 102.60 16.98
N VAL A 40 -28.25 102.98 16.64
CA VAL A 40 -27.09 103.05 17.55
C VAL A 40 -26.82 104.51 17.90
N LYS A 41 -26.58 104.79 19.18
CA LYS A 41 -26.08 106.07 19.69
C LYS A 41 -24.62 105.91 20.09
N VAL A 42 -23.79 106.88 19.69
CA VAL A 42 -22.38 107.00 20.12
C VAL A 42 -22.21 108.35 20.80
N SER A 43 -21.65 108.37 22.01
CA SER A 43 -21.49 109.59 22.82
C SER A 43 -20.12 109.65 23.50
N ASP A 44 -19.55 110.85 23.59
CA ASP A 44 -18.31 111.13 24.35
C ASP A 44 -18.58 111.58 25.80
N GLY A 45 -19.83 111.47 26.26
CA GLY A 45 -20.30 111.94 27.57
C GLY A 45 -20.84 113.38 27.57
N VAL A 46 -20.65 114.13 26.48
CA VAL A 46 -21.16 115.51 26.34
C VAL A 46 -22.09 115.62 25.13
N LEU A 47 -21.63 115.19 23.95
CA LEU A 47 -22.37 115.15 22.70
C LEU A 47 -22.65 113.72 22.29
N TYR A 48 -23.59 113.53 21.37
CA TYR A 48 -23.85 112.24 20.76
C TYR A 48 -24.30 112.37 19.32
N ILE A 49 -24.08 111.29 18.56
CA ILE A 49 -24.65 111.09 17.23
C ILE A 49 -25.40 109.76 17.21
N ILE A 50 -26.35 109.64 16.27
CA ILE A 50 -27.12 108.42 16.05
C ILE A 50 -26.97 107.94 14.61
N GLN A 51 -26.99 106.63 14.42
CA GLN A 51 -27.02 105.98 13.11
C GLN A 51 -28.11 104.92 13.08
N SER A 52 -28.88 104.87 11.99
CA SER A 52 -29.92 103.88 11.76
C SER A 52 -29.62 102.99 10.55
N PHE A 53 -29.85 101.68 10.68
CA PHE A 53 -29.76 100.71 9.58
C PHE A 53 -30.76 99.56 9.79
N THR A 54 -30.93 98.72 8.77
CA THR A 54 -31.80 97.52 8.83
C THR A 54 -30.96 96.27 8.69
N ILE A 55 -31.17 95.28 9.56
CA ILE A 55 -30.62 93.93 9.42
C ILE A 55 -31.72 93.02 8.88
N VAL A 56 -31.42 92.26 7.83
CA VAL A 56 -32.32 91.23 7.29
C VAL A 56 -31.93 89.88 7.89
N ALA A 57 -32.82 89.25 8.63
CA ALA A 57 -32.69 87.84 9.01
C ALA A 57 -33.52 87.00 8.04
N SER A 58 -32.89 86.02 7.40
CA SER A 58 -33.55 85.05 6.52
C SER A 58 -33.24 83.64 7.01
N LYS A 59 -34.16 82.71 6.80
CA LYS A 59 -33.90 81.28 7.05
C LYS A 59 -32.88 80.78 6.03
N LEU A 60 -31.92 79.99 6.47
CA LEU A 60 -31.05 79.27 5.54
C LEU A 60 -31.91 78.34 4.66
N PRO A 61 -31.60 78.20 3.36
CA PRO A 61 -32.26 77.22 2.53
C PRO A 61 -32.12 75.83 3.17
N ASP A 62 -33.21 75.05 3.17
CA ASP A 62 -33.16 73.67 3.63
C ASP A 62 -32.16 72.90 2.74
N PRO A 63 -31.27 72.07 3.32
CA PRO A 63 -30.36 71.26 2.52
C PRO A 63 -31.18 70.35 1.58
N PRO A 64 -30.67 70.05 0.37
CA PRO A 64 -31.36 69.13 -0.53
C PRO A 64 -31.53 67.77 0.16
N ALA A 65 -32.67 67.12 -0.08
CA ALA A 65 -32.91 65.77 0.42
C ALA A 65 -31.80 64.82 -0.06
N PRO A 66 -31.33 63.88 0.78
CA PRO A 66 -30.38 62.87 0.35
C PRO A 66 -30.98 62.00 -0.78
N PRO A 67 -30.17 61.49 -1.71
CA PRO A 67 -30.65 60.60 -2.77
C PRO A 67 -31.26 59.31 -2.18
N PRO A 68 -32.25 58.68 -2.84
CA PRO A 68 -32.79 57.40 -2.40
C PRO A 68 -31.72 56.31 -2.44
N ILE A 69 -31.61 55.51 -1.39
CA ILE A 69 -30.72 54.34 -1.35
C ILE A 69 -31.33 53.25 -2.22
N VAL A 70 -30.61 52.82 -3.26
CA VAL A 70 -30.99 51.69 -4.12
C VAL A 70 -30.48 50.40 -3.51
N ASN A 71 -31.32 49.37 -3.45
CA ASN A 71 -30.94 48.02 -3.02
C ASN A 71 -30.53 47.17 -4.23
N TYR A 72 -29.38 46.52 -4.18
CA TYR A 72 -28.95 45.51 -5.15
C TYR A 72 -29.45 44.12 -4.77
N ALA A 73 -29.28 43.12 -5.64
CA ALA A 73 -29.62 41.75 -5.31
C ALA A 73 -28.35 41.02 -4.83
N PRO A 74 -28.47 39.98 -4.01
CA PRO A 74 -27.33 39.14 -3.64
C PRO A 74 -26.65 38.52 -4.87
N ILE A 75 -25.35 38.27 -4.79
CA ILE A 75 -24.55 37.66 -5.86
C ILE A 75 -24.06 36.29 -5.37
N ILE A 76 -24.41 35.21 -6.07
CA ILE A 76 -23.89 33.86 -5.80
C ILE A 76 -22.52 33.73 -6.48
N THR A 77 -21.50 33.32 -5.73
CA THR A 77 -20.10 33.26 -6.19
C THR A 77 -19.54 31.84 -6.30
N SER A 78 -20.27 30.85 -5.77
CA SER A 78 -19.88 29.44 -5.80
C SER A 78 -20.44 28.71 -7.02
N ILE A 79 -19.84 27.56 -7.35
CA ILE A 79 -20.25 26.66 -8.43
C ILE A 79 -20.46 25.26 -7.83
N PRO A 80 -21.59 24.59 -8.10
CA PRO A 80 -21.86 23.24 -7.58
C PRO A 80 -21.05 22.17 -8.30
N GLY A 81 -20.81 21.04 -7.62
CA GLY A 81 -20.41 19.80 -8.27
C GLY A 81 -21.56 19.20 -9.09
N ASP A 82 -21.24 18.55 -10.21
CA ASP A 82 -22.21 18.03 -11.18
C ASP A 82 -22.48 16.52 -11.06
N THR A 83 -21.85 15.84 -10.10
CA THR A 83 -21.94 14.39 -9.91
C THR A 83 -22.15 14.03 -8.45
N ALA A 84 -22.94 12.97 -8.22
CA ALA A 84 -23.13 12.35 -6.91
C ALA A 84 -23.17 10.83 -7.07
N ILE A 85 -22.92 10.12 -5.97
CA ILE A 85 -22.95 8.65 -5.92
C ILE A 85 -24.05 8.22 -4.96
N ILE A 86 -24.81 7.19 -5.32
CA ILE A 86 -25.86 6.61 -4.46
C ILE A 86 -25.31 6.32 -3.07
N GLY A 87 -26.06 6.69 -2.03
CA GLY A 87 -25.70 6.42 -0.64
C GLY A 87 -24.53 7.24 -0.09
N VAL A 88 -23.86 8.05 -0.92
CA VAL A 88 -22.78 8.95 -0.51
C VAL A 88 -23.34 10.36 -0.34
N ALA A 89 -23.01 11.00 0.77
CA ALA A 89 -23.44 12.37 1.04
C ALA A 89 -22.83 13.35 0.04
N TYR A 90 -23.68 14.06 -0.70
CA TYR A 90 -23.36 15.23 -1.49
C TYR A 90 -23.55 16.48 -0.62
N LEU A 91 -22.49 17.29 -0.52
CA LEU A 91 -22.49 18.57 0.19
C LEU A 91 -22.10 19.68 -0.77
N TYR A 92 -22.84 20.80 -0.72
CA TYR A 92 -22.50 21.99 -1.50
C TYR A 92 -22.76 23.25 -0.68
N ASP A 93 -21.71 24.06 -0.51
CA ASP A 93 -21.78 25.32 0.22
C ASP A 93 -22.06 26.49 -0.73
N VAL A 94 -23.29 27.03 -0.67
CA VAL A 94 -23.73 28.13 -1.53
C VAL A 94 -23.18 29.46 -1.01
N ASN A 95 -21.98 29.83 -1.46
CA ASN A 95 -21.41 31.14 -1.16
C ASN A 95 -22.09 32.27 -1.94
N ALA A 96 -22.49 33.33 -1.24
CA ALA A 96 -23.09 34.53 -1.81
C ALA A 96 -22.71 35.78 -1.00
N THR A 97 -22.75 36.94 -1.64
CA THR A 97 -22.45 38.25 -1.04
C THR A 97 -23.54 39.26 -1.38
N ASP A 98 -23.85 40.16 -0.44
CA ASP A 98 -24.73 41.30 -0.67
C ASP A 98 -23.93 42.62 -0.74
N PRO A 99 -24.14 43.49 -1.75
CA PRO A 99 -23.39 44.74 -1.87
C PRO A 99 -23.61 45.72 -0.70
N GLU A 100 -24.79 45.69 -0.09
CA GLU A 100 -25.16 46.50 1.08
C GLU A 100 -24.80 45.81 2.40
N GLY A 101 -24.41 44.54 2.36
CA GLY A 101 -24.11 43.74 3.54
C GLY A 101 -25.35 43.25 4.29
N ASP A 102 -26.50 43.21 3.62
CA ASP A 102 -27.74 42.68 4.18
C ASP A 102 -27.62 41.17 4.52
N VAL A 103 -28.39 40.73 5.52
CA VAL A 103 -28.41 39.31 5.95
C VAL A 103 -29.08 38.45 4.88
N LEU A 104 -28.39 37.38 4.47
CA LEU A 104 -28.85 36.49 3.41
C LEU A 104 -29.65 35.30 3.97
N THR A 105 -30.70 34.92 3.24
CA THR A 105 -31.48 33.70 3.47
C THR A 105 -31.45 32.80 2.24
N TYR A 106 -31.23 31.51 2.47
CA TYR A 106 -31.05 30.48 1.45
C TYR A 106 -32.25 29.54 1.39
N SER A 107 -32.65 29.14 0.18
CA SER A 107 -33.76 28.20 -0.03
C SER A 107 -33.61 27.41 -1.34
N LEU A 108 -34.23 26.23 -1.41
CA LEU A 108 -34.32 25.41 -2.60
C LEU A 108 -35.72 25.52 -3.20
N THR A 109 -35.84 25.97 -4.44
CA THR A 109 -37.12 26.08 -5.15
C THR A 109 -37.41 24.89 -6.07
N LYS A 110 -36.36 24.15 -6.45
CA LYS A 110 -36.44 22.85 -7.11
C LYS A 110 -35.30 21.98 -6.59
N LYS A 111 -35.61 20.73 -6.25
CA LYS A 111 -34.65 19.78 -5.66
C LYS A 111 -35.16 18.34 -5.81
N PRO A 112 -34.27 17.33 -5.78
CA PRO A 112 -34.67 15.96 -5.55
C PRO A 112 -35.21 15.76 -4.12
N ASP A 113 -35.84 14.61 -3.90
CA ASP A 113 -36.31 14.20 -2.58
C ASP A 113 -35.13 14.08 -1.60
N ASP A 114 -35.41 14.39 -0.33
CA ASP A 114 -34.45 14.39 0.79
C ASP A 114 -33.26 15.36 0.71
N MET A 115 -33.11 16.13 -0.38
CA MET A 115 -32.19 17.26 -0.41
C MET A 115 -32.68 18.38 0.51
N THR A 116 -31.78 18.94 1.31
CA THR A 116 -32.06 20.06 2.22
C THR A 116 -31.03 21.17 2.04
N ILE A 117 -31.36 22.39 2.49
CA ILE A 117 -30.44 23.51 2.57
C ILE A 117 -30.59 24.19 3.94
N ASN A 118 -29.47 24.53 4.57
CA ASN A 118 -29.49 25.38 5.76
C ASN A 118 -29.79 26.83 5.34
N SER A 119 -30.88 27.40 5.85
CA SER A 119 -31.36 28.73 5.43
C SER A 119 -30.42 29.88 5.80
N THR A 120 -29.49 29.66 6.73
CA THR A 120 -28.57 30.68 7.25
C THR A 120 -27.16 30.51 6.67
N THR A 121 -26.68 29.27 6.53
CA THR A 121 -25.32 29.00 6.06
C THR A 121 -25.23 28.71 4.56
N GLY A 122 -26.35 28.36 3.90
CA GLY A 122 -26.34 27.97 2.49
C GLY A 122 -25.83 26.55 2.21
N LEU A 123 -25.54 25.75 3.25
CA LEU A 123 -25.07 24.37 3.09
C LEU A 123 -26.21 23.46 2.61
N ILE A 124 -26.07 22.94 1.39
CA ILE A 124 -26.90 21.87 0.85
C ILE A 124 -26.38 20.52 1.31
N SER A 125 -27.29 19.65 1.74
CA SER A 125 -26.99 18.25 2.09
C SER A 125 -28.01 17.33 1.44
N TRP A 126 -27.51 16.26 0.80
CA TRP A 126 -28.30 15.27 0.10
C TRP A 126 -27.57 13.93 0.02
N THR A 127 -28.29 12.83 0.22
CA THR A 127 -27.77 11.48 -0.01
C THR A 127 -28.67 10.81 -1.05
N PRO A 128 -28.21 10.63 -2.31
CA PRO A 128 -29.06 10.12 -3.37
C PRO A 128 -29.54 8.69 -3.13
N ALA A 129 -30.82 8.44 -3.40
CA ALA A 129 -31.43 7.12 -3.37
C ALA A 129 -31.32 6.40 -4.75
N PRO A 130 -31.48 5.07 -4.80
CA PRO A 130 -31.35 4.31 -6.06
C PRO A 130 -32.30 4.72 -7.18
N ASP A 131 -33.49 5.21 -6.86
CA ASP A 131 -34.48 5.70 -7.82
C ASP A 131 -34.15 7.11 -8.37
N GLN A 132 -33.13 7.76 -7.81
CA GLN A 132 -32.64 9.08 -8.24
C GLN A 132 -31.46 9.00 -9.20
N ILE A 133 -31.11 7.81 -9.74
CA ILE A 133 -30.06 7.65 -10.77
C ILE A 133 -30.35 8.53 -11.99
N GLY A 134 -29.29 9.16 -12.52
CA GLY A 134 -29.38 10.07 -13.65
C GLY A 134 -29.50 11.54 -13.23
N ASN A 135 -30.20 12.34 -14.04
CA ASN A 135 -30.16 13.79 -13.94
C ASN A 135 -31.16 14.35 -12.91
N ASN A 136 -30.65 15.04 -11.90
CA ASN A 136 -31.42 15.66 -10.82
C ASN A 136 -31.29 17.19 -10.87
N PRO A 137 -32.30 17.92 -11.36
CA PRO A 137 -32.25 19.38 -11.46
C PRO A 137 -32.45 20.06 -10.10
N VAL A 138 -31.63 21.06 -9.80
CA VAL A 138 -31.65 21.84 -8.57
C VAL A 138 -31.72 23.33 -8.89
N ILE A 139 -32.55 24.08 -8.16
CA ILE A 139 -32.61 25.55 -8.22
C ILE A 139 -32.50 26.10 -6.81
N VAL A 140 -31.43 26.85 -6.57
CA VAL A 140 -31.16 27.57 -5.32
C VAL A 140 -31.61 29.02 -5.46
N LYS A 141 -32.18 29.58 -4.40
CA LYS A 141 -32.54 31.00 -4.28
C LYS A 141 -31.88 31.61 -3.03
N VAL A 142 -31.19 32.73 -3.22
CA VAL A 142 -30.57 33.54 -2.16
C VAL A 142 -31.24 34.90 -2.13
N SER A 143 -31.70 35.36 -0.96
CA SER A 143 -32.44 36.62 -0.79
C SER A 143 -31.92 37.43 0.39
N ASP A 144 -31.91 38.75 0.25
CA ASP A 144 -31.63 39.76 1.31
C ASP A 144 -32.93 40.25 2.02
N GLY A 145 -34.07 39.64 1.71
CA GLY A 145 -35.40 40.07 2.18
C GLY A 145 -36.12 41.09 1.29
N LYS A 146 -35.44 41.67 0.29
CA LYS A 146 -35.99 42.67 -0.66
C LYS A 146 -35.88 42.20 -2.11
N LYS A 147 -34.72 41.67 -2.50
CA LYS A 147 -34.37 41.09 -3.79
C LYS A 147 -33.81 39.68 -3.62
N ALA A 148 -33.67 38.97 -4.73
CA ALA A 148 -33.15 37.62 -4.73
C ALA A 148 -32.45 37.28 -6.05
N THR A 149 -31.49 36.36 -5.96
CA THR A 149 -30.80 35.75 -7.10
C THR A 149 -30.99 34.24 -7.05
N THR A 150 -31.03 33.62 -8.23
CA THR A 150 -31.19 32.17 -8.38
C THR A 150 -30.05 31.55 -9.15
N GLN A 151 -29.65 30.34 -8.77
CA GLN A 151 -28.70 29.51 -9.52
C GLN A 151 -29.35 28.16 -9.83
N SER A 152 -29.29 27.74 -11.08
CA SER A 152 -29.85 26.48 -11.58
C SER A 152 -28.75 25.56 -12.06
N PHE A 153 -28.79 24.28 -11.68
CA PHE A 153 -27.83 23.27 -12.09
C PHE A 153 -28.46 21.87 -12.09
N THR A 154 -27.71 20.87 -12.56
CA THR A 154 -28.14 19.46 -12.58
C THR A 154 -27.02 18.61 -11.98
N ILE A 155 -27.38 17.70 -11.08
CA ILE A 155 -26.46 16.69 -10.53
C ILE A 155 -26.76 15.34 -11.18
N THR A 156 -25.75 14.71 -11.75
CA THR A 156 -25.82 13.36 -12.31
C THR A 156 -25.50 12.34 -11.23
N VAL A 157 -26.50 11.57 -10.80
CA VAL A 157 -26.30 10.48 -9.85
C VAL A 157 -25.85 9.24 -10.58
N LYS A 158 -24.73 8.69 -10.13
CA LYS A 158 -24.17 7.41 -10.61
C LYS A 158 -24.36 6.33 -9.55
N ALA A 159 -24.50 5.09 -10.01
CA ALA A 159 -24.38 3.94 -9.13
C ALA A 159 -22.96 3.89 -8.54
N VAL A 160 -22.85 3.29 -7.35
CA VAL A 160 -21.55 2.81 -6.87
C VAL A 160 -21.12 1.74 -7.86
N GLU A 161 -20.05 1.98 -8.62
CA GLU A 161 -19.42 0.90 -9.37
C GLU A 161 -18.87 -0.10 -8.34
N PRO A 162 -19.14 -1.41 -8.48
CA PRO A 162 -18.44 -2.37 -7.65
C PRO A 162 -16.94 -2.18 -7.87
N ASP A 163 -16.19 -2.05 -6.76
CA ASP A 163 -14.73 -2.17 -6.77
C ASP A 163 -14.38 -3.41 -7.59
N PRO A 164 -13.44 -3.35 -8.57
CA PRO A 164 -13.18 -4.51 -9.39
C PRO A 164 -12.78 -5.67 -8.48
N GLU A 165 -13.51 -6.79 -8.60
CA GLU A 165 -13.34 -7.95 -7.74
C GLU A 165 -11.96 -8.57 -8.00
N ILE A 166 -11.09 -8.59 -7.00
CA ILE A 166 -9.74 -9.16 -7.12
C ILE A 166 -9.85 -10.67 -7.18
N GLU A 167 -9.97 -11.19 -8.39
CA GLU A 167 -10.04 -12.62 -8.66
C GLU A 167 -8.64 -13.26 -8.68
N LEU A 168 -8.50 -14.35 -7.92
CA LEU A 168 -7.32 -15.22 -7.98
C LEU A 168 -7.39 -16.04 -9.26
N THR A 169 -6.46 -15.81 -10.19
CA THR A 169 -6.48 -16.49 -11.49
C THR A 169 -5.73 -17.81 -11.47
N GLY A 170 -4.63 -17.89 -10.70
CA GLY A 170 -3.84 -19.11 -10.54
C GLY A 170 -2.73 -18.97 -9.51
N ILE A 171 -2.00 -20.06 -9.31
CA ILE A 171 -0.75 -20.09 -8.55
C ILE A 171 0.38 -20.68 -9.41
N VAL A 172 1.61 -20.37 -9.06
CA VAL A 172 2.82 -20.95 -9.64
C VAL A 172 3.71 -21.44 -8.52
N VAL A 173 4.14 -22.69 -8.59
CA VAL A 173 5.05 -23.33 -7.63
C VAL A 173 6.45 -23.42 -8.22
N ASP A 174 7.46 -23.22 -7.37
CA ASP A 174 8.87 -23.38 -7.69
C ASP A 174 9.59 -24.19 -6.58
N PRO A 175 10.40 -25.20 -6.91
CA PRO A 175 10.68 -25.68 -8.26
C PRO A 175 9.50 -26.47 -8.86
N LYS A 176 9.52 -26.65 -10.18
CA LYS A 176 8.57 -27.51 -10.91
C LYS A 176 8.92 -28.99 -10.88
N THR A 177 10.20 -29.27 -10.71
CA THR A 177 10.77 -30.61 -10.68
C THR A 177 11.82 -30.68 -9.58
N MET A 178 11.93 -31.81 -8.89
CA MET A 178 13.04 -32.10 -7.99
C MET A 178 13.55 -33.53 -8.21
N THR A 179 14.85 -33.72 -8.04
CA THR A 179 15.50 -35.04 -8.00
C THR A 179 16.17 -35.18 -6.65
N LEU A 180 15.88 -36.26 -5.93
CA LEU A 180 16.39 -36.53 -4.59
C LEU A 180 16.96 -37.94 -4.51
N PHE A 181 17.95 -38.15 -3.64
CA PHE A 181 18.34 -39.49 -3.25
C PHE A 181 17.43 -40.01 -2.12
N VAL A 182 17.24 -41.33 -2.02
CA VAL A 182 16.48 -41.95 -0.91
C VAL A 182 17.04 -41.47 0.44
N GLY A 183 16.16 -40.99 1.32
CA GLY A 183 16.53 -40.45 2.64
C GLY A 183 16.86 -38.94 2.64
N GLU A 184 17.04 -38.31 1.49
CA GLU A 184 17.22 -36.86 1.42
C GLU A 184 15.92 -36.09 1.63
N SER A 185 16.08 -34.78 1.89
CA SER A 185 14.97 -33.86 1.96
C SER A 185 15.31 -32.54 1.27
N GLU A 186 14.29 -31.93 0.68
CA GLU A 186 14.38 -30.66 -0.05
C GLU A 186 13.10 -29.83 0.17
N TYR A 187 13.16 -28.55 -0.15
CA TYR A 187 12.06 -27.62 0.08
C TYR A 187 11.40 -27.19 -1.23
N ILE A 188 10.07 -27.09 -1.22
CA ILE A 188 9.36 -26.22 -2.15
C ILE A 188 9.76 -24.78 -1.82
N LYS A 189 10.39 -24.10 -2.77
CA LYS A 189 11.06 -22.80 -2.56
C LYS A 189 10.06 -21.66 -2.49
N SER A 190 9.07 -21.66 -3.38
CA SER A 190 8.05 -20.62 -3.38
C SER A 190 6.73 -21.06 -4.00
N VAL A 191 5.67 -20.38 -3.59
CA VAL A 191 4.37 -20.42 -4.25
C VAL A 191 3.96 -18.98 -4.49
N THR A 192 3.57 -18.63 -5.71
CA THR A 192 3.19 -17.26 -6.10
C THR A 192 1.77 -17.25 -6.65
N ALA A 193 0.88 -16.44 -6.07
CA ALA A 193 -0.48 -16.24 -6.57
C ALA A 193 -0.55 -15.09 -7.57
N THR A 194 -1.34 -15.25 -8.64
CA THR A 194 -1.59 -14.23 -9.64
C THR A 194 -3.04 -13.75 -9.57
N TYR A 195 -3.25 -12.44 -9.65
CA TYR A 195 -4.58 -11.81 -9.58
C TYR A 195 -4.86 -10.94 -10.79
N GLU A 196 -6.09 -11.01 -11.32
CA GLU A 196 -6.47 -10.44 -12.63
C GLU A 196 -6.31 -8.91 -12.71
N ILE A 197 -6.69 -8.19 -11.66
CA ILE A 197 -6.64 -6.72 -11.63
C ILE A 197 -5.23 -6.19 -11.43
N LYS A 198 -4.35 -7.00 -10.82
CA LYS A 198 -3.00 -6.57 -10.48
C LYS A 198 -2.00 -6.95 -11.56
N GLY A 199 -2.17 -8.09 -12.25
CA GLY A 199 -1.13 -8.59 -13.16
C GLY A 199 0.22 -8.84 -12.47
N PHE A 200 0.23 -8.85 -11.12
CA PHE A 200 1.41 -9.05 -10.28
C PHE A 200 1.27 -10.35 -9.51
N GLY A 201 2.39 -11.09 -9.42
CA GLY A 201 2.53 -12.23 -8.54
C GLY A 201 2.72 -11.80 -7.09
N VAL A 202 2.05 -12.47 -6.15
CA VAL A 202 2.21 -12.27 -4.71
C VAL A 202 2.74 -13.57 -4.10
N PRO A 203 3.91 -13.56 -3.43
CA PRO A 203 4.39 -14.72 -2.70
C PRO A 203 3.39 -15.16 -1.62
N ILE A 204 3.14 -16.46 -1.57
CA ILE A 204 2.26 -17.11 -0.60
C ILE A 204 3.16 -17.86 0.39
N PRO A 205 3.06 -17.59 1.70
CA PRO A 205 3.75 -18.41 2.69
C PRO A 205 3.28 -19.86 2.61
N LEU A 206 4.24 -20.79 2.60
CA LEU A 206 4.00 -22.23 2.37
C LEU A 206 2.95 -22.83 3.32
N GLY A 207 2.91 -22.38 4.58
CA GLY A 207 1.91 -22.85 5.56
C GLY A 207 0.45 -22.45 5.27
N TYR A 208 0.18 -21.63 4.25
CA TYR A 208 -1.18 -21.35 3.77
C TYR A 208 -1.60 -22.23 2.59
N CYS A 209 -0.69 -23.02 2.03
CA CYS A 209 -0.99 -23.97 0.99
C CYS A 209 -1.36 -25.32 1.59
N THR A 210 -2.10 -26.12 0.82
CA THR A 210 -2.26 -27.55 1.10
C THR A 210 -1.41 -28.35 0.11
N TYR A 211 -0.95 -29.51 0.55
CA TYR A 211 -0.07 -30.39 -0.22
C TYR A 211 -0.70 -31.77 -0.24
N ASP A 212 -1.18 -32.18 -1.41
CA ASP A 212 -1.74 -33.52 -1.62
C ASP A 212 -0.72 -34.37 -2.37
N LEU A 213 -0.52 -35.60 -1.88
CA LEU A 213 0.44 -36.55 -2.42
C LEU A 213 -0.25 -37.58 -3.31
N VAL A 214 0.41 -37.92 -4.41
CA VAL A 214 -0.05 -39.01 -5.28
C VAL A 214 0.57 -40.35 -4.89
N ASN A 215 1.77 -40.36 -4.30
CA ASN A 215 2.48 -41.59 -3.94
C ASN A 215 3.35 -41.47 -2.66
N GLU A 216 2.80 -41.93 -1.53
CA GLU A 216 3.47 -41.88 -0.22
C GLU A 216 4.62 -42.88 -0.05
N THR A 217 4.75 -43.88 -0.95
CA THR A 217 5.87 -44.83 -0.88
C THR A 217 7.15 -44.27 -1.48
N VAL A 218 7.04 -43.18 -2.25
CA VAL A 218 8.18 -42.52 -2.92
C VAL A 218 8.61 -41.27 -2.15
N ILE A 219 7.66 -40.46 -1.68
CA ILE A 219 7.94 -39.25 -0.91
C ILE A 219 6.91 -39.03 0.21
N THR A 220 7.28 -38.20 1.17
CA THR A 220 6.31 -37.48 2.02
C THR A 220 6.50 -35.98 1.87
N VAL A 221 5.44 -35.20 2.11
CA VAL A 221 5.53 -33.73 2.15
C VAL A 221 4.87 -33.19 3.41
N SER A 222 5.53 -32.26 4.08
CA SER A 222 4.98 -31.58 5.27
C SER A 222 4.01 -30.46 4.88
N ASN A 223 3.24 -29.99 5.86
CA ASN A 223 2.34 -28.84 5.69
C ASN A 223 3.06 -27.49 5.48
N VAL A 224 4.40 -27.48 5.49
CA VAL A 224 5.23 -26.32 5.18
C VAL A 224 6.11 -26.54 3.95
N GLY A 225 5.81 -27.56 3.14
CA GLY A 225 6.45 -27.79 1.84
C GLY A 225 7.84 -28.43 1.92
N VAL A 226 8.17 -29.13 3.02
CA VAL A 226 9.38 -29.97 3.09
C VAL A 226 9.07 -31.33 2.50
N VAL A 227 9.82 -31.74 1.48
CA VAL A 227 9.69 -33.03 0.80
C VAL A 227 10.79 -33.95 1.31
N MET A 228 10.44 -35.16 1.69
CA MET A 228 11.39 -36.19 2.12
C MET A 228 11.26 -37.41 1.21
N ALA A 229 12.39 -37.86 0.66
CA ALA A 229 12.48 -39.04 -0.17
C ALA A 229 12.38 -40.32 0.67
N VAL A 230 11.44 -41.19 0.33
CA VAL A 230 11.12 -42.44 1.05
C VAL A 230 11.60 -43.66 0.29
N GLY A 231 11.40 -43.69 -1.02
CA GLY A 231 11.73 -44.84 -1.85
C GLY A 231 11.83 -44.45 -3.32
N GLU A 232 12.51 -45.28 -4.10
CA GLU A 232 12.75 -45.03 -5.52
C GLU A 232 11.43 -44.90 -6.31
N GLY A 233 11.40 -43.94 -7.24
CA GLY A 233 10.32 -43.78 -8.19
C GLY A 233 9.99 -42.33 -8.45
N THR A 234 8.82 -42.11 -9.04
CA THR A 234 8.30 -40.76 -9.29
C THR A 234 7.00 -40.51 -8.53
N ALA A 235 6.81 -39.27 -8.10
CA ALA A 235 5.62 -38.82 -7.41
C ALA A 235 5.33 -37.36 -7.71
N ASP A 236 4.05 -37.02 -7.80
CA ASP A 236 3.60 -35.64 -7.91
C ASP A 236 3.14 -35.11 -6.56
N ILE A 237 3.46 -33.85 -6.30
CA ILE A 237 2.89 -33.05 -5.22
C ILE A 237 1.92 -32.05 -5.86
N VAL A 238 0.65 -32.12 -5.48
CA VAL A 238 -0.36 -31.12 -5.85
C VAL A 238 -0.39 -30.06 -4.76
N VAL A 239 0.07 -28.85 -5.09
CA VAL A 239 0.03 -27.70 -4.20
C VAL A 239 -1.24 -26.92 -4.50
N SER A 240 -2.05 -26.65 -3.48
CA SER A 240 -3.32 -25.92 -3.64
C SER A 240 -3.42 -24.69 -2.75
N TYR A 241 -4.03 -23.63 -3.27
CA TYR A 241 -4.38 -22.42 -2.52
C TYR A 241 -5.69 -21.84 -3.07
N LYS A 242 -6.70 -21.72 -2.18
CA LYS A 242 -8.03 -21.15 -2.48
C LYS A 242 -8.67 -21.71 -3.77
N GLY A 243 -8.61 -23.02 -3.96
CA GLY A 243 -9.22 -23.72 -5.10
C GLY A 243 -8.44 -23.65 -6.41
N LYS A 244 -7.27 -22.99 -6.43
CA LYS A 244 -6.28 -23.11 -7.52
C LYS A 244 -5.20 -24.08 -7.09
N PHE A 245 -4.62 -24.78 -8.06
CA PHE A 245 -3.57 -25.75 -7.82
C PHE A 245 -2.49 -25.66 -8.89
N ASP A 246 -1.34 -26.21 -8.56
CA ASP A 246 -0.20 -26.40 -9.45
C ASP A 246 0.63 -27.59 -8.92
N THR A 247 1.49 -28.17 -9.75
CA THR A 247 2.17 -29.43 -9.42
C THR A 247 3.69 -29.30 -9.39
N VAL A 248 4.30 -30.16 -8.57
CA VAL A 248 5.74 -30.41 -8.55
C VAL A 248 5.97 -31.90 -8.81
N GLU A 249 6.76 -32.21 -9.83
CA GLU A 249 7.18 -33.58 -10.13
C GLU A 249 8.44 -33.91 -9.32
N VAL A 250 8.44 -35.05 -8.64
CA VAL A 250 9.54 -35.51 -7.81
C VAL A 250 10.03 -36.85 -8.31
N THR A 251 11.32 -36.93 -8.59
CA THR A 251 12.02 -38.17 -8.91
C THR A 251 12.94 -38.53 -7.74
N VAL A 252 12.74 -39.70 -7.16
CA VAL A 252 13.63 -40.25 -6.14
C VAL A 252 14.45 -41.37 -6.77
N ILE A 253 15.76 -41.24 -6.68
CA ILE A 253 16.74 -42.23 -7.11
C ILE A 253 17.49 -42.79 -5.90
N ASP A 254 18.12 -43.94 -6.07
CA ASP A 254 18.89 -44.58 -5.00
C ASP A 254 20.37 -44.18 -5.03
N LEU A 255 21.09 -44.49 -3.95
CA LEU A 255 22.45 -44.00 -3.71
C LEU A 255 23.55 -44.74 -4.49
N VAL A 256 23.24 -45.92 -5.04
CA VAL A 256 24.19 -46.73 -5.82
C VAL A 256 23.80 -46.75 -7.28
N HIS A 257 24.68 -46.30 -8.17
CA HIS A 257 24.40 -46.13 -9.59
C HIS A 257 25.36 -46.94 -10.46
N ASN A 258 24.84 -47.88 -11.25
CA ASN A 258 25.60 -48.47 -12.35
C ASN A 258 25.50 -47.55 -13.58
N ILE A 259 26.54 -46.76 -13.82
CA ILE A 259 26.57 -45.73 -14.87
C ILE A 259 26.56 -46.31 -16.28
N ASN A 260 26.97 -47.57 -16.45
CA ASN A 260 27.00 -48.22 -17.77
C ASN A 260 25.61 -48.67 -18.20
N GLN A 261 24.75 -49.01 -17.23
CA GLN A 261 23.40 -49.49 -17.46
C GLN A 261 22.32 -48.43 -17.18
N GLU A 262 22.69 -47.30 -16.56
CA GLU A 262 21.76 -46.23 -16.12
C GLU A 262 20.71 -46.76 -15.14
N THR A 263 21.14 -47.59 -14.19
CA THR A 263 20.29 -48.26 -13.20
C THR A 263 20.75 -47.98 -11.78
N TYR A 264 19.81 -47.69 -10.88
CA TYR A 264 20.04 -47.37 -9.47
C TYR A 264 19.67 -48.53 -8.55
N TYR A 265 20.32 -48.61 -7.40
CA TYR A 265 20.16 -49.70 -6.44
C TYR A 265 20.28 -49.22 -5.00
N HIS A 266 19.57 -49.89 -4.10
CA HIS A 266 19.60 -49.59 -2.67
C HIS A 266 20.86 -50.07 -1.94
N THR A 267 21.48 -51.12 -2.46
CA THR A 267 22.65 -51.75 -1.84
C THR A 267 23.72 -51.98 -2.90
N ILE A 268 24.98 -51.88 -2.51
CA ILE A 268 26.14 -52.12 -3.36
C ILE A 268 26.14 -53.56 -3.87
N GLN A 269 25.82 -54.54 -3.03
CA GLN A 269 25.83 -55.95 -3.43
C GLN A 269 24.84 -56.25 -4.56
N VAL A 270 23.64 -55.66 -4.53
CA VAL A 270 22.68 -55.84 -5.62
C VAL A 270 23.21 -55.22 -6.91
N ALA A 271 23.78 -54.01 -6.84
CA ALA A 271 24.41 -53.38 -8.01
C ALA A 271 25.54 -54.25 -8.58
N VAL A 272 26.38 -54.82 -7.72
CA VAL A 272 27.46 -55.75 -8.11
C VAL A 272 26.90 -57.01 -8.74
N ASN A 273 25.83 -57.58 -8.20
CA ASN A 273 25.20 -58.79 -8.73
C ASN A 273 24.62 -58.59 -10.13
N GLU A 274 23.92 -57.48 -10.36
CA GLU A 274 23.27 -57.14 -11.64
C GLU A 274 24.25 -56.53 -12.66
N ALA A 275 25.43 -56.07 -12.24
CA ALA A 275 26.46 -55.55 -13.12
C ALA A 275 26.99 -56.60 -14.10
N ASN A 276 27.22 -56.17 -15.34
CA ASN A 276 27.98 -56.91 -16.33
C ASN A 276 29.48 -56.79 -16.03
N PRO A 277 30.30 -57.79 -16.40
CA PRO A 277 31.76 -57.65 -16.29
C PRO A 277 32.28 -56.42 -17.05
N GLY A 278 33.00 -55.56 -16.35
CA GLY A 278 33.57 -54.31 -16.85
C GLY A 278 32.75 -53.05 -16.52
N ASP A 279 31.57 -53.19 -15.92
CA ASP A 279 30.75 -52.05 -15.52
C ASP A 279 31.41 -51.25 -14.38
N THR A 280 31.01 -49.98 -14.28
CA THR A 280 31.36 -49.05 -13.22
C THR A 280 30.13 -48.77 -12.36
N ILE A 281 30.29 -48.92 -11.06
CA ILE A 281 29.30 -48.62 -10.03
C ILE A 281 29.84 -47.42 -9.24
N GLU A 282 29.08 -46.32 -9.26
CA GLU A 282 29.32 -45.16 -8.43
C GLU A 282 28.41 -45.22 -7.19
N VAL A 283 28.99 -44.94 -6.03
CA VAL A 283 28.33 -45.05 -4.72
C VAL A 283 28.40 -43.70 -4.03
N GLU A 284 27.24 -43.11 -3.79
CA GLU A 284 27.15 -41.84 -3.08
C GLU A 284 27.54 -41.96 -1.61
N VAL A 285 27.72 -40.82 -0.95
CA VAL A 285 28.06 -40.77 0.48
C VAL A 285 26.97 -41.43 1.31
N GLY A 286 27.37 -42.21 2.32
CA GLY A 286 26.45 -43.00 3.12
C GLY A 286 27.16 -44.15 3.84
N THR A 287 26.48 -44.71 4.85
CA THR A 287 26.93 -45.95 5.51
C THR A 287 26.12 -47.11 4.99
N TYR A 288 26.80 -48.00 4.27
CA TYR A 288 26.24 -49.21 3.68
C TYR A 288 26.61 -50.39 4.58
N ASN A 289 25.63 -50.88 5.33
CA ASN A 289 25.81 -52.02 6.23
C ASN A 289 25.65 -53.32 5.43
N GLU A 290 26.73 -53.74 4.79
CA GLU A 290 26.77 -54.92 3.92
C GLU A 290 28.20 -55.43 3.74
N ALA A 291 28.33 -56.75 3.52
CA ALA A 291 29.58 -57.38 3.11
C ALA A 291 29.56 -57.63 1.60
N VAL A 292 30.32 -56.83 0.85
CA VAL A 292 30.30 -56.80 -0.61
C VAL A 292 31.25 -57.86 -1.19
N LEU A 293 30.70 -58.82 -1.93
CA LEU A 293 31.42 -59.79 -2.74
C LEU A 293 31.46 -59.34 -4.20
N ILE A 294 32.67 -59.14 -4.70
CA ILE A 294 32.95 -58.84 -6.11
C ILE A 294 33.54 -60.09 -6.77
N ASP A 295 32.76 -60.74 -7.62
CA ASP A 295 33.09 -62.01 -8.28
C ASP A 295 33.30 -61.88 -9.80
N LYS A 296 33.30 -60.65 -10.30
CA LYS A 296 33.50 -60.30 -11.71
C LYS A 296 34.34 -59.03 -11.83
N GLN A 297 34.96 -58.83 -12.98
CA GLN A 297 35.63 -57.58 -13.31
C GLN A 297 34.62 -56.43 -13.19
N LEU A 298 34.89 -55.41 -12.39
CA LEU A 298 34.10 -54.18 -12.31
C LEU A 298 34.91 -53.07 -11.63
N THR A 299 34.41 -51.84 -11.77
CA THR A 299 34.90 -50.68 -11.01
C THR A 299 33.86 -50.29 -9.97
N LEU A 300 34.26 -50.21 -8.70
CA LEU A 300 33.42 -49.76 -7.60
C LEU A 300 34.06 -48.49 -7.03
N ASN A 301 33.37 -47.36 -7.18
CA ASN A 301 33.87 -46.04 -6.81
C ASN A 301 32.97 -45.38 -5.76
N GLY A 302 33.53 -44.99 -4.62
CA GLY A 302 32.87 -44.17 -3.62
C GLY A 302 33.09 -42.69 -3.93
N SER A 303 32.04 -41.89 -3.82
CA SER A 303 32.12 -40.45 -4.12
C SER A 303 33.00 -39.68 -3.13
N ASN A 304 33.17 -40.17 -1.89
CA ASN A 304 34.08 -39.60 -0.91
C ASN A 304 34.60 -40.66 0.08
N ALA A 305 35.92 -40.87 0.11
CA ALA A 305 36.54 -41.89 0.98
C ALA A 305 36.28 -41.73 2.48
N SER A 306 35.92 -40.54 2.97
CA SER A 306 35.61 -40.33 4.39
C SER A 306 34.11 -40.47 4.72
N GLU A 307 33.24 -40.56 3.72
CA GLU A 307 31.78 -40.49 3.90
C GLU A 307 31.02 -41.61 3.17
N SER A 308 31.57 -42.19 2.09
CA SER A 308 31.14 -43.44 1.48
C SER A 308 31.74 -44.60 2.28
N ILE A 309 30.99 -45.13 3.24
CA ILE A 309 31.45 -46.14 4.20
C ILE A 309 30.78 -47.47 3.88
N ILE A 310 31.56 -48.51 3.61
CA ILE A 310 31.09 -49.90 3.58
C ILE A 310 31.41 -50.51 4.95
N ASP A 311 30.37 -50.76 5.74
CA ASP A 311 30.47 -51.44 7.03
C ASP A 311 30.17 -52.93 6.84
N GLY A 312 31.21 -53.76 6.97
CA GLY A 312 31.11 -55.22 6.85
C GLY A 312 30.34 -55.90 7.99
N GLU A 313 29.74 -55.14 8.92
CA GLU A 313 28.96 -55.61 10.07
C GLU A 313 29.74 -56.60 10.95
N GLY A 314 31.01 -56.31 11.19
CA GLY A 314 31.93 -57.17 11.93
C GLY A 314 32.57 -58.30 11.11
N THR A 315 32.37 -58.29 9.78
CA THR A 315 33.08 -59.14 8.81
C THR A 315 33.90 -58.27 7.85
N THR A 316 34.48 -58.87 6.81
CA THR A 316 35.18 -58.11 5.77
C THR A 316 34.19 -57.27 4.96
N ALA A 317 34.40 -55.96 4.88
CA ALA A 317 33.57 -55.05 4.09
C ALA A 317 33.56 -55.39 2.60
N VAL A 318 34.73 -55.68 2.01
CA VAL A 318 34.84 -56.03 0.58
C VAL A 318 35.66 -57.32 0.40
N THR A 319 35.10 -58.29 -0.31
CA THR A 319 35.78 -59.51 -0.74
C THR A 319 35.88 -59.54 -2.26
N ILE A 320 37.08 -59.65 -2.80
CA ILE A 320 37.34 -59.74 -4.24
C ILE A 320 37.73 -61.17 -4.60
N SER A 321 37.07 -61.75 -5.60
CA SER A 321 37.36 -63.10 -6.14
C SER A 321 37.57 -63.12 -7.66
N ALA A 322 37.73 -61.94 -8.28
CA ALA A 322 37.93 -61.77 -9.72
C ALA A 322 39.15 -60.89 -10.05
N ASN A 323 39.65 -61.04 -11.28
CA ASN A 323 40.71 -60.20 -11.83
C ASN A 323 40.20 -58.82 -12.22
N ASP A 324 41.12 -57.86 -12.31
CA ASP A 324 40.88 -56.52 -12.87
C ASP A 324 39.75 -55.73 -12.17
N VAL A 325 39.57 -55.97 -10.86
CA VAL A 325 38.61 -55.24 -10.02
C VAL A 325 39.25 -53.94 -9.53
N ILE A 326 38.51 -52.84 -9.65
CA ILE A 326 38.90 -51.55 -9.10
C ILE A 326 37.99 -51.22 -7.92
N VAL A 327 38.58 -50.89 -6.77
CA VAL A 327 37.86 -50.37 -5.60
C VAL A 327 38.53 -49.06 -5.20
N ASP A 328 37.81 -47.95 -5.31
CA ASP A 328 38.35 -46.62 -5.05
C ASP A 328 37.42 -45.78 -4.20
N GLY A 329 37.98 -44.95 -3.31
CA GLY A 329 37.23 -43.86 -2.69
C GLY A 329 36.26 -44.25 -1.56
N PHE A 330 36.54 -45.31 -0.78
CA PHE A 330 35.70 -45.71 0.35
C PHE A 330 36.42 -45.67 1.71
N THR A 331 35.64 -45.56 2.78
CA THR A 331 36.03 -46.14 4.07
C THR A 331 35.52 -47.59 4.11
N LEU A 332 36.41 -48.54 4.39
CA LEU A 332 36.08 -49.97 4.50
C LEU A 332 36.24 -50.40 5.96
N ASP A 333 35.13 -50.52 6.68
CA ASP A 333 35.09 -50.97 8.08
C ASP A 333 34.99 -52.50 8.14
N GLY A 334 36.08 -53.16 8.55
CA GLY A 334 36.33 -54.58 8.35
C GLY A 334 37.33 -54.90 7.23
N GLY A 335 37.75 -53.88 6.48
CA GLY A 335 38.81 -53.97 5.48
C GLY A 335 38.44 -54.73 4.21
N ILE A 336 39.48 -55.18 3.49
CA ILE A 336 39.36 -55.83 2.18
C ILE A 336 40.08 -57.17 2.17
N THR A 337 39.45 -58.19 1.59
CA THR A 337 40.01 -59.54 1.44
C THR A 337 40.08 -59.91 -0.03
N LEU A 338 41.21 -60.48 -0.45
CA LEU A 338 41.36 -61.15 -1.74
C LEU A 338 41.16 -62.66 -1.51
N ASP A 339 40.10 -63.23 -2.08
CA ASP A 339 39.82 -64.66 -2.03
C ASP A 339 40.39 -65.38 -3.26
N ASP A 340 41.65 -65.80 -3.15
CA ASP A 340 42.40 -66.52 -4.18
C ASP A 340 42.23 -68.05 -4.13
N SER A 341 41.22 -68.54 -3.39
CA SER A 341 41.02 -69.97 -3.14
C SER A 341 40.74 -70.80 -4.41
N LEU A 342 40.13 -70.17 -5.43
CA LEU A 342 39.77 -70.81 -6.69
C LEU A 342 40.66 -70.41 -7.87
N ASN A 343 41.23 -69.20 -7.86
CA ASN A 343 42.09 -68.67 -8.92
C ASN A 343 43.07 -67.63 -8.36
N THR A 344 44.23 -67.47 -9.03
CA THR A 344 45.12 -66.34 -8.76
C THR A 344 44.46 -65.04 -9.19
N ILE A 345 44.18 -64.16 -8.22
CA ILE A 345 43.69 -62.81 -8.47
C ILE A 345 44.87 -61.97 -8.97
N SER A 346 44.65 -61.26 -10.07
CA SER A 346 45.65 -60.38 -10.69
C SER A 346 44.99 -59.23 -11.43
N GLY A 347 45.72 -58.11 -11.56
CA GLY A 347 45.16 -56.90 -12.14
C GLY A 347 44.18 -56.20 -11.20
N GLY A 348 43.82 -54.96 -11.53
CA GLY A 348 42.98 -54.10 -10.70
C GLY A 348 43.76 -53.09 -9.87
N THR A 349 43.03 -52.22 -9.17
CA THR A 349 43.57 -51.13 -8.37
C THR A 349 42.74 -50.97 -7.10
N ILE A 350 43.40 -50.90 -5.94
CA ILE A 350 42.74 -50.55 -4.67
C ILE A 350 43.38 -49.24 -4.21
N SER A 351 42.71 -48.12 -4.50
CA SER A 351 43.26 -46.79 -4.27
C SER A 351 42.33 -45.92 -3.46
N ASN A 352 42.88 -44.89 -2.82
CA ASN A 352 42.13 -43.86 -2.10
C ASN A 352 41.11 -44.38 -1.06
N ASN A 353 41.34 -45.57 -0.51
CA ASN A 353 40.48 -46.17 0.51
C ASN A 353 41.07 -45.95 1.92
N ILE A 354 40.18 -45.77 2.91
CA ILE A 354 40.51 -45.72 4.33
C ILE A 354 40.09 -47.05 4.97
N ILE A 355 41.01 -47.78 5.58
CA ILE A 355 40.70 -49.05 6.24
C ILE A 355 40.48 -48.83 7.73
N THR A 356 39.35 -49.31 8.25
CA THR A 356 38.98 -49.23 9.68
C THR A 356 38.49 -50.60 10.19
N GLY A 357 38.39 -50.76 11.52
CA GLY A 357 37.86 -51.99 12.14
C GLY A 357 38.70 -53.28 12.00
N ALA A 358 39.86 -53.22 11.34
CA ALA A 358 40.73 -54.37 11.09
C ALA A 358 41.55 -54.80 12.34
N ASP A 359 40.90 -55.10 13.46
CA ASP A 359 41.53 -55.74 14.64
C ASP A 359 41.47 -57.28 14.52
N ASN A 360 41.78 -57.84 13.34
CA ASN A 360 42.22 -59.23 13.23
C ASN A 360 43.75 -59.30 13.02
N PRO A 361 44.55 -59.49 14.08
CA PRO A 361 46.01 -59.56 14.00
C PRO A 361 46.53 -60.77 13.19
N ASP A 362 45.68 -61.73 12.82
CA ASP A 362 46.07 -62.93 12.06
C ASP A 362 45.92 -62.79 10.53
N ASN A 363 45.31 -61.72 10.02
CA ASN A 363 45.21 -61.45 8.58
C ASN A 363 45.22 -59.95 8.27
N PRO A 364 46.39 -59.28 8.33
CA PRO A 364 46.49 -57.87 7.98
C PRO A 364 46.05 -57.62 6.53
N PRO A 365 45.60 -56.39 6.17
CA PRO A 365 45.32 -56.04 4.79
C PRO A 365 46.54 -56.39 3.93
N LYS A 366 46.39 -57.37 3.03
CA LYS A 366 47.44 -57.70 2.06
C LYS A 366 47.44 -56.62 0.99
N ALA A 367 48.18 -55.55 1.20
CA ALA A 367 48.80 -54.90 0.06
C ALA A 367 49.97 -55.79 -0.40
N GLU A 368 50.09 -55.99 -1.71
CA GLU A 368 51.11 -56.77 -2.43
C GLU A 368 50.78 -58.25 -2.74
N ASN A 369 50.08 -58.44 -3.86
CA ASN A 369 50.71 -58.98 -5.08
C ASN A 369 49.79 -58.73 -6.30
N GLY A 370 50.12 -57.73 -7.14
CA GLY A 370 49.56 -57.60 -8.49
C GLY A 370 48.38 -56.62 -8.67
N ILE A 371 47.98 -55.93 -7.62
CA ILE A 371 47.04 -54.80 -7.62
C ILE A 371 47.87 -53.58 -7.21
N SER A 372 47.91 -52.53 -8.04
CA SER A 372 48.68 -51.32 -7.77
C SER A 372 48.01 -50.43 -6.73
#